data_AF-A0A0D1CBX4-F1
#
_entry.id   AF-A0A0D1CBX4-F1
#
_cell.length_a   1.000
_cell.length_b   1.000
_cell.length_c   1.000
_cell.angle_alpha   90.00
_cell.angle_beta   90.00
_cell.angle_gamma   90.00
#
_symmetry.space_group_name_H-M   'P 1'
#
loop_
_entity.id
_entity.type
_entity.pdbx_description
1 polymer ?
#
loop_
_entity_poly.entity_id
_entity_poly.type
_entity_poly.pdbx_seq_one_letter_code
_entity_poly.pdbx_strand_id
1 'polypeptide(L)'
;MRLMSELEEGLAHRIYDYEGTLADLVVVNDATINLEASNRAPLISDIDRVVGVGMGAVPPSRSRHLMACVNRGVLVEEMSESRLRDSQDWTAGDVLVRWLYGSPLTGPIQSSWQVTGVTGQDFVRSARLSHMGEHVANVLAVFVDECSLFEERPAITIGADSHVSAEEYRIVPLAQRPEMEASRTPAADLLVNVLKAVEESVDNPREHALETVVDPLGANLQSLRSPLVRSGLLTMARSAELMSATRMTYRELWGFLTRALVGDAPSRMPREHLGEFVMANQPSGLGAEEDFERMRILSALRFNQSIFGAGERSAAPDGSMRDPVLKLLIPVDPVSDAVPGSNPDAPGEGWATRISDAFGVHASDGTPLQSLLDSAAEDGPLHAVVTDFDRRLDDAFCQLLQSPHLKDEKRLEATGWYGAYLTRLYAVSHGICAFRREVDLLIRTWVQSPHLPDDLKSPLRTLIRPKRNPTESGSSLLPLFDSRTEPITGRTATPKLAVRVREPELSTNRQGQGEQVLLVIGTDGTTMSRVSLDFPLIREALACVDDHIGVTDLIDVTAPRLERVRASRLLSSHLHGAEFCLADGDSEVQITQRYRKES
;
A
#
# COMPACT_ATOMS: atom_id res chain seq x y z
N MET A 1 -23.60 -3.38 -32.11
CA MET A 1 -24.17 -4.22 -31.04
C MET A 1 -25.49 -3.60 -30.65
N ARG A 2 -26.55 -4.41 -30.53
CA ARG A 2 -27.87 -3.97 -30.06
C ARG A 2 -28.15 -4.68 -28.74
N LEU A 3 -28.61 -3.95 -27.73
CA LEU A 3 -29.01 -4.51 -26.43
C LEU A 3 -30.35 -5.26 -26.62
N MET A 4 -30.46 -6.49 -26.13
CA MET A 4 -31.64 -7.33 -26.38
C MET A 4 -32.84 -7.03 -25.46
N SER A 5 -32.71 -6.18 -24.44
CA SER A 5 -33.81 -5.75 -23.58
C SER A 5 -33.98 -4.22 -23.56
N GLU A 6 -34.88 -3.71 -24.41
CA GLU A 6 -35.39 -2.33 -24.36
C GLU A 6 -36.64 -2.27 -23.45
N LEU A 7 -36.49 -2.55 -22.16
CA LEU A 7 -37.45 -2.12 -21.13
C LEU A 7 -36.73 -1.07 -20.29
N GLU A 8 -37.34 0.12 -20.15
CA GLU A 8 -36.83 1.30 -19.44
C GLU A 8 -36.71 1.07 -17.92
N GLU A 9 -35.93 0.09 -17.50
CA GLU A 9 -35.54 -0.15 -16.11
C GLU A 9 -34.03 0.05 -15.99
N GLY A 10 -33.59 0.66 -14.88
CA GLY A 10 -32.33 1.41 -14.78
C GLY A 10 -31.02 0.65 -15.08
N LEU A 11 -29.92 1.41 -15.13
CA LEU A 11 -28.53 1.00 -15.38
C LEU A 11 -27.93 -0.03 -14.37
N ALA A 12 -28.77 -0.78 -13.64
CA ALA A 12 -28.40 -1.63 -12.52
C ALA A 12 -28.72 -3.11 -12.76
N HIS A 13 -28.72 -3.58 -14.02
CA HIS A 13 -28.76 -5.02 -14.29
C HIS A 13 -27.39 -5.65 -14.04
N ARG A 14 -27.37 -6.88 -13.51
CA ARG A 14 -26.13 -7.64 -13.32
C ARG A 14 -25.61 -8.23 -14.64
N ILE A 15 -26.51 -8.54 -15.58
CA ILE A 15 -26.20 -9.22 -16.83
C ILE A 15 -26.73 -8.40 -18.00
N TYR A 16 -25.91 -8.24 -19.03
CA TYR A 16 -26.23 -7.54 -20.27
C TYR A 16 -25.95 -8.45 -21.47
N ASP A 17 -26.97 -8.69 -22.28
CA ASP A 17 -26.86 -9.49 -23.51
C ASP A 17 -26.84 -8.57 -24.75
N TYR A 18 -25.76 -8.68 -25.53
CA TYR A 18 -25.55 -7.93 -26.76
C TYR A 18 -25.52 -8.86 -27.97
N GLU A 19 -26.33 -8.53 -28.97
CA GLU A 19 -26.25 -9.19 -30.27
C GLU A 19 -25.12 -8.56 -31.10
N GLY A 20 -24.17 -9.40 -31.51
CA GLY A 20 -23.05 -8.98 -32.36
C GLY A 20 -23.18 -9.47 -33.79
N THR A 21 -22.35 -8.91 -34.68
CA THR A 21 -22.34 -9.29 -36.10
C THR A 21 -21.67 -10.64 -36.36
N LEU A 22 -20.69 -11.01 -35.53
CA LEU A 22 -19.91 -12.26 -35.64
C LEU A 22 -20.16 -13.22 -34.46
N ALA A 23 -20.36 -12.65 -33.26
CA ALA A 23 -20.57 -13.39 -32.02
C ALA A 23 -21.41 -12.55 -31.07
N ASP A 24 -22.24 -13.21 -30.27
CA ASP A 24 -23.01 -12.56 -29.22
C ASP A 24 -22.13 -12.36 -27.98
N LEU A 25 -22.34 -11.28 -27.23
CA LEU A 25 -21.55 -10.95 -26.05
C LEU A 25 -22.46 -10.87 -24.81
N VAL A 26 -22.11 -11.63 -23.79
CA VAL A 26 -22.72 -11.53 -22.46
C VAL A 26 -21.75 -10.78 -21.55
N VAL A 27 -22.19 -9.69 -20.95
CA VAL A 27 -21.42 -8.94 -19.96
C VAL A 27 -22.03 -9.16 -18.59
N VAL A 28 -21.25 -9.67 -17.65
CA VAL A 28 -21.63 -9.84 -16.24
C VAL A 28 -20.87 -8.82 -15.40
N ASN A 29 -21.59 -8.03 -14.62
CA ASN A 29 -21.01 -7.09 -13.67
C ASN A 29 -21.37 -7.50 -12.24
N ASP A 30 -20.48 -8.24 -11.58
CA ASP A 30 -20.70 -8.75 -10.23
C ASP A 30 -20.38 -7.72 -9.13
N ALA A 31 -20.28 -6.44 -9.50
CA ALA A 31 -20.20 -5.31 -8.57
C ALA A 31 -21.57 -4.69 -8.24
N THR A 32 -22.65 -5.11 -8.91
CA THR A 32 -24.01 -4.67 -8.62
C THR A 32 -24.72 -5.62 -7.65
N ILE A 33 -25.41 -5.06 -6.65
CA ILE A 33 -26.17 -5.83 -5.63
C ILE A 33 -27.20 -6.71 -6.34
N ASN A 34 -27.16 -8.03 -6.10
CA ASN A 34 -28.22 -8.93 -6.54
C ASN A 34 -29.54 -8.57 -5.85
N LEU A 35 -30.50 -8.05 -6.60
CA LEU A 35 -31.87 -7.84 -6.12
C LEU A 35 -32.65 -9.17 -5.99
N GLU A 36 -32.16 -10.25 -6.58
CA GLU A 36 -32.78 -11.58 -6.52
C GLU A 36 -32.06 -12.47 -5.50
N ALA A 37 -32.73 -12.74 -4.38
CA ALA A 37 -32.18 -13.42 -3.19
C ALA A 37 -32.01 -14.96 -3.31
N SER A 38 -32.10 -15.57 -4.49
CA SER A 38 -32.34 -17.01 -4.61
C SER A 38 -31.26 -17.87 -5.26
N ASN A 39 -30.15 -17.31 -5.77
CA ASN A 39 -29.12 -18.12 -6.44
C ASN A 39 -27.84 -18.23 -5.59
N ARG A 40 -27.54 -19.42 -5.05
CA ARG A 40 -26.40 -19.67 -4.14
C ARG A 40 -25.00 -19.63 -4.79
N ALA A 41 -24.91 -19.49 -6.11
CA ALA A 41 -23.64 -19.29 -6.83
C ALA A 41 -23.92 -18.68 -8.22
N PRO A 42 -24.23 -17.37 -8.28
CA PRO A 42 -24.72 -16.75 -9.50
C PRO A 42 -23.67 -16.73 -10.63
N LEU A 43 -22.38 -16.54 -10.34
CA LEU A 43 -21.33 -16.54 -11.36
C LEU A 43 -21.12 -17.94 -11.97
N ILE A 44 -21.07 -19.00 -11.16
CA ILE A 44 -21.04 -20.39 -11.64
C ILE A 44 -22.22 -20.62 -12.60
N SER A 45 -23.43 -20.25 -12.19
CA SER A 45 -24.63 -20.41 -13.01
C SER A 45 -24.59 -19.62 -14.32
N ASP A 46 -23.99 -18.42 -14.33
CA ASP A 46 -23.87 -17.61 -15.54
C ASP A 46 -22.89 -18.22 -16.54
N ILE A 47 -21.74 -18.67 -16.04
CA ILE A 47 -20.73 -19.36 -16.85
C ILE A 47 -21.36 -20.62 -17.47
N ASP A 48 -22.03 -21.43 -16.66
CA ASP A 48 -22.69 -22.66 -17.12
C ASP A 48 -23.78 -22.38 -18.13
N ARG A 49 -24.53 -21.29 -17.98
CA ARG A 49 -25.56 -20.90 -18.96
C ARG A 49 -24.93 -20.48 -20.29
N VAL A 50 -23.83 -19.74 -20.28
CA VAL A 50 -23.17 -19.32 -21.53
C VAL A 50 -22.50 -20.50 -22.23
N VAL A 51 -21.88 -21.39 -21.46
CA VAL A 51 -21.16 -22.57 -21.97
C VAL A 51 -22.13 -23.71 -22.37
N GLY A 52 -23.17 -23.93 -21.59
CA GLY A 52 -24.11 -25.06 -21.71
C GLY A 52 -25.06 -24.99 -22.90
N VAL A 53 -25.28 -23.80 -23.49
CA VAL A 53 -26.11 -23.62 -24.71
C VAL A 53 -25.56 -24.40 -25.92
N GLY A 54 -24.31 -24.87 -25.89
CA GLY A 54 -23.68 -25.65 -26.97
C GLY A 54 -23.68 -27.17 -26.83
N MET A 55 -24.07 -27.76 -25.69
CA MET A 55 -23.81 -29.19 -25.40
C MET A 55 -25.03 -30.13 -25.52
N GLY A 56 -26.22 -29.61 -25.80
CA GLY A 56 -27.45 -30.44 -25.92
C GLY A 56 -28.48 -29.95 -26.94
N ALA A 57 -28.24 -28.83 -27.61
CA ALA A 57 -29.10 -28.27 -28.64
C ALA A 57 -28.29 -28.04 -29.92
N VAL A 58 -28.98 -27.94 -31.06
CA VAL A 58 -28.38 -27.53 -32.35
C VAL A 58 -27.41 -26.38 -32.08
N PRO A 59 -26.11 -26.50 -32.45
CA PRO A 59 -25.14 -25.47 -32.12
C PRO A 59 -25.68 -24.12 -32.60
N PRO A 60 -25.70 -23.10 -31.73
CA PRO A 60 -26.22 -21.80 -32.11
C PRO A 60 -25.48 -21.34 -33.38
N SER A 61 -26.19 -20.69 -34.30
CA SER A 61 -25.62 -20.21 -35.56
C SER A 61 -24.50 -19.16 -35.37
N ARG A 62 -24.27 -18.71 -34.12
CA ARG A 62 -23.25 -17.73 -33.72
C ARG A 62 -22.55 -18.17 -32.44
N SER A 63 -21.25 -17.92 -32.38
CA SER A 63 -20.45 -18.09 -31.16
C SER A 63 -20.89 -17.09 -30.09
N ARG A 64 -20.77 -17.45 -28.81
CA ARG A 64 -21.09 -16.55 -27.68
C ARG A 64 -19.84 -16.30 -26.84
N HIS A 65 -19.57 -15.05 -26.51
CA HIS A 65 -18.48 -14.61 -25.65
C HIS A 65 -19.02 -14.16 -24.29
N LEU A 66 -18.23 -14.36 -23.24
CA LEU A 66 -18.52 -13.89 -21.89
C LEU A 66 -17.41 -12.92 -21.47
N MET A 67 -17.82 -11.74 -20.99
CA MET A 67 -16.96 -10.81 -20.26
C MET A 67 -17.54 -10.62 -18.87
N ALA A 68 -16.78 -10.98 -17.84
CA ALA A 68 -17.23 -10.87 -16.46
C ALA A 68 -16.28 -9.98 -15.65
N CYS A 69 -16.83 -8.97 -14.99
CA CYS A 69 -16.15 -8.21 -13.95
C CYS A 69 -16.52 -8.80 -12.60
N VAL A 70 -15.58 -9.47 -11.95
CA VAL A 70 -15.84 -10.28 -10.75
C VAL A 70 -15.07 -9.72 -9.57
N ASN A 71 -15.78 -9.47 -8.47
CA ASN A 71 -15.14 -9.12 -7.20
C ASN A 71 -14.52 -10.37 -6.56
N ARG A 72 -13.31 -10.23 -5.99
CA ARG A 72 -12.60 -11.35 -5.35
C ARG A 72 -13.40 -12.02 -4.22
N GLY A 73 -14.25 -11.26 -3.51
CA GLY A 73 -15.16 -11.80 -2.49
C GLY A 73 -16.16 -12.81 -3.04
N VAL A 74 -16.70 -12.59 -4.25
CA VAL A 74 -17.61 -13.54 -4.91
C VAL A 74 -16.89 -14.84 -5.21
N LEU A 75 -15.64 -14.79 -5.68
CA LEU A 75 -14.85 -16.00 -5.90
C LEU A 75 -14.62 -16.79 -4.61
N VAL A 76 -14.45 -16.13 -3.46
CA VAL A 76 -14.31 -16.80 -2.15
C VAL A 76 -15.61 -17.51 -1.76
N GLU A 77 -16.74 -16.82 -1.88
CA GLU A 77 -18.06 -17.32 -1.50
C GLU A 77 -18.45 -18.52 -2.37
N GLU A 78 -18.38 -18.36 -3.69
CA GLU A 78 -18.73 -19.43 -4.63
C GLU A 78 -17.75 -20.60 -4.58
N MET A 79 -16.48 -20.35 -4.27
CA MET A 79 -15.54 -21.44 -4.03
C MET A 79 -15.91 -22.25 -2.77
N SER A 80 -16.47 -21.62 -1.73
CA SER A 80 -16.91 -22.34 -0.54
C SER A 80 -18.08 -23.28 -0.85
N GLU A 81 -19.00 -22.87 -1.72
CA GLU A 81 -20.10 -23.68 -2.23
C GLU A 81 -19.60 -24.81 -3.16
N SER A 82 -18.67 -24.50 -4.07
CA SER A 82 -18.05 -25.49 -4.97
C SER A 82 -17.23 -26.56 -4.22
N ARG A 83 -16.74 -26.29 -3.00
CA ARG A 83 -16.07 -27.30 -2.15
C ARG A 83 -17.01 -28.37 -1.62
N LEU A 84 -18.31 -28.07 -1.51
CA LEU A 84 -19.32 -29.01 -1.01
C LEU A 84 -19.74 -30.05 -2.06
N ARG A 85 -19.40 -29.82 -3.34
CA ARG A 85 -19.74 -30.70 -4.46
C ARG A 85 -18.66 -31.75 -4.72
N ASP A 86 -19.10 -32.98 -4.99
CA ASP A 86 -18.23 -34.06 -5.44
C ASP A 86 -17.63 -33.75 -6.81
N SER A 87 -16.39 -34.22 -7.07
CA SER A 87 -15.65 -33.87 -8.29
C SER A 87 -16.27 -34.38 -9.59
N GLN A 88 -17.20 -35.34 -9.50
CA GLN A 88 -17.92 -35.88 -10.65
C GLN A 88 -19.06 -34.95 -11.10
N ASP A 89 -19.53 -34.05 -10.23
CA ASP A 89 -20.65 -33.14 -10.50
C ASP A 89 -20.18 -31.72 -10.85
N TRP A 90 -18.87 -31.52 -11.06
CA TRP A 90 -18.34 -30.21 -11.39
C TRP A 90 -18.78 -29.77 -12.79
N THR A 91 -19.26 -28.53 -12.84
CA THR A 91 -19.66 -27.82 -14.05
C THR A 91 -18.50 -27.00 -14.63
N ALA A 92 -18.72 -26.32 -15.75
CA ALA A 92 -17.75 -25.39 -16.32
C ALA A 92 -17.44 -24.24 -15.35
N GLY A 93 -18.49 -23.68 -14.73
CA GLY A 93 -18.39 -22.64 -13.72
C GLY A 93 -17.58 -23.09 -12.50
N ASP A 94 -17.83 -24.30 -11.99
CA ASP A 94 -17.11 -24.85 -10.83
C ASP A 94 -15.59 -24.90 -11.09
N VAL A 95 -15.17 -25.45 -12.24
CA VAL A 95 -13.74 -25.59 -12.56
C VAL A 95 -13.07 -24.24 -12.81
N LEU A 96 -13.78 -23.29 -13.45
CA LEU A 96 -13.25 -21.95 -13.68
C LEU A 96 -13.12 -21.12 -12.40
N VAL A 97 -14.12 -21.12 -11.51
CA VAL A 97 -14.04 -20.41 -10.22
C VAL A 97 -12.88 -20.97 -9.38
N ARG A 98 -12.70 -22.30 -9.34
CA ARG A 98 -11.56 -22.94 -8.66
C ARG A 98 -10.21 -22.51 -9.22
N TRP A 99 -10.09 -22.46 -10.54
CA TRP A 99 -8.88 -21.99 -11.22
C TRP A 99 -8.59 -20.51 -10.94
N LEU A 100 -9.61 -19.64 -11.05
CA LEU A 100 -9.50 -18.20 -10.77
C LEU A 100 -9.15 -17.90 -9.32
N TYR A 101 -9.67 -18.69 -8.37
CA TYR A 101 -9.32 -18.60 -6.95
C TYR A 101 -7.85 -19.00 -6.66
N GLY A 102 -7.21 -19.75 -7.58
CA GLY A 102 -5.86 -20.26 -7.40
C GLY A 102 -5.78 -21.53 -6.55
N SER A 103 -6.89 -22.27 -6.39
CA SER A 103 -6.84 -23.60 -5.76
C SER A 103 -6.10 -24.54 -6.72
N PRO A 104 -5.08 -25.29 -6.28
CA PRO A 104 -4.44 -26.24 -7.15
C PRO A 104 -5.51 -27.22 -7.64
N LEU A 105 -5.62 -27.40 -8.96
CA LEU A 105 -6.50 -28.38 -9.61
C LEU A 105 -6.02 -29.83 -9.35
N THR A 106 -5.20 -30.05 -8.32
CA THR A 106 -4.70 -31.34 -7.89
C THR A 106 -5.77 -32.06 -7.09
N GLY A 107 -6.74 -32.62 -7.81
CA GLY A 107 -7.64 -33.68 -7.37
C GLY A 107 -7.62 -34.81 -8.40
N PRO A 108 -8.11 -36.02 -8.06
CA PRO A 108 -8.15 -37.12 -9.00
C PRO A 108 -8.92 -36.71 -10.27
N ILE A 109 -8.30 -36.96 -11.42
CA ILE A 109 -8.74 -36.66 -12.78
C ILE A 109 -10.05 -37.42 -13.08
N GLN A 110 -11.19 -36.94 -12.57
CA GLN A 110 -12.48 -37.59 -12.78
C GLN A 110 -13.60 -36.63 -13.21
N SER A 111 -13.36 -35.30 -13.25
CA SER A 111 -14.33 -34.37 -13.85
C SER A 111 -14.28 -34.44 -15.38
N SER A 112 -15.44 -34.38 -16.02
CA SER A 112 -15.56 -34.20 -17.46
C SER A 112 -15.06 -32.83 -17.91
N TRP A 113 -15.08 -31.83 -17.02
CA TRP A 113 -14.58 -30.47 -17.26
C TRP A 113 -13.15 -30.29 -16.77
N GLN A 114 -12.30 -29.70 -17.61
CA GLN A 114 -10.89 -29.49 -17.31
C GLN A 114 -10.40 -28.12 -17.77
N VAL A 115 -9.48 -27.55 -16.99
CA VAL A 115 -8.73 -26.35 -17.35
C VAL A 115 -7.28 -26.76 -17.60
N THR A 116 -6.81 -26.56 -18.82
CA THR A 116 -5.49 -27.00 -19.30
C THR A 116 -4.76 -25.85 -19.98
N GLY A 117 -3.46 -26.03 -20.26
CA GLY A 117 -2.66 -25.02 -20.98
C GLY A 117 -2.60 -23.69 -20.25
N VAL A 118 -2.48 -23.71 -18.92
CA VAL A 118 -2.43 -22.49 -18.10
C VAL A 118 -1.11 -21.78 -18.36
N THR A 119 -1.18 -20.52 -18.81
CA THR A 119 -0.01 -19.68 -19.11
C THR A 119 -0.25 -18.25 -18.63
N GLY A 120 0.82 -17.46 -18.51
CA GLY A 120 0.77 -16.08 -18.04
C GLY A 120 1.50 -15.86 -16.71
N GLN A 121 1.17 -14.76 -16.05
CA GLN A 121 1.75 -14.28 -14.80
C GLN A 121 0.66 -14.14 -13.72
N ASP A 122 1.00 -13.70 -12.52
CA ASP A 122 0.03 -13.55 -11.43
C ASP A 122 -1.08 -12.52 -11.72
N PHE A 123 -0.78 -11.48 -12.49
CA PHE A 123 -1.73 -10.41 -12.84
C PHE A 123 -2.52 -10.66 -14.15
N VAL A 124 -2.08 -11.62 -14.97
CA VAL A 124 -2.79 -12.00 -16.20
C VAL A 124 -2.57 -13.47 -16.50
N ARG A 125 -3.66 -14.23 -16.62
CA ARG A 125 -3.61 -15.67 -16.88
C ARG A 125 -4.49 -16.04 -18.04
N SER A 126 -4.06 -17.03 -18.81
CA SER A 126 -4.90 -17.66 -19.81
C SER A 126 -4.94 -19.16 -19.59
N ALA A 127 -6.05 -19.76 -19.97
CA ALA A 127 -6.20 -21.20 -19.96
C ALA A 127 -7.24 -21.66 -20.99
N ARG A 128 -7.25 -22.97 -21.22
CA ARG A 128 -8.18 -23.64 -22.11
C ARG A 128 -9.19 -24.47 -21.32
N LEU A 129 -10.47 -24.17 -21.50
CA LEU A 129 -11.55 -24.98 -20.97
C LEU A 129 -11.88 -26.10 -21.95
N SER A 130 -11.91 -27.33 -21.46
CA SER A 130 -12.31 -28.51 -22.21
C SER A 130 -13.39 -29.33 -21.50
N HIS A 131 -14.22 -30.01 -22.28
CA HIS A 131 -15.20 -30.98 -21.81
C HIS A 131 -14.96 -32.31 -22.51
N MET A 132 -14.77 -33.39 -21.75
CA MET A 132 -14.47 -34.74 -22.25
C MET A 132 -13.29 -34.77 -23.24
N GLY A 133 -12.32 -33.88 -23.06
CA GLY A 133 -11.14 -33.73 -23.93
C GLY A 133 -11.33 -32.80 -25.13
N GLU A 134 -12.54 -32.37 -25.44
CA GLU A 134 -12.82 -31.42 -26.53
C GLU A 134 -12.70 -29.97 -26.05
N HIS A 135 -12.14 -29.10 -26.90
CA HIS A 135 -12.00 -27.69 -26.59
C HIS A 135 -13.35 -26.98 -26.63
N VAL A 136 -13.66 -26.22 -25.57
CA VAL A 136 -14.92 -25.48 -25.43
C VAL A 136 -14.67 -23.98 -25.50
N ALA A 137 -13.71 -23.47 -24.72
CA ALA A 137 -13.44 -22.03 -24.66
C ALA A 137 -11.98 -21.72 -24.34
N ASN A 138 -11.54 -20.54 -24.79
CA ASN A 138 -10.32 -19.91 -24.30
C ASN A 138 -10.72 -18.91 -23.21
N VAL A 139 -10.02 -18.93 -22.10
CA VAL A 139 -10.32 -18.08 -20.95
C VAL A 139 -9.13 -17.18 -20.67
N LEU A 140 -9.40 -15.88 -20.54
CA LEU A 140 -8.43 -14.86 -20.16
C LEU A 140 -8.91 -14.22 -18.87
N ALA A 141 -8.04 -14.21 -17.85
CA ALA A 141 -8.27 -13.59 -16.56
C ALA A 141 -7.26 -12.46 -16.35
N VAL A 142 -7.76 -11.28 -15.95
CA VAL A 142 -6.94 -10.11 -15.60
C VAL A 142 -7.22 -9.77 -14.15
N PHE A 143 -6.19 -9.80 -13.31
CA PHE A 143 -6.29 -9.50 -11.89
C PHE A 143 -5.88 -8.04 -11.67
N VAL A 144 -6.88 -7.16 -11.58
CA VAL A 144 -6.70 -5.70 -11.52
C VAL A 144 -6.07 -5.24 -10.20
N ASP A 145 -6.12 -6.10 -9.16
CA ASP A 145 -5.58 -5.87 -7.83
C ASP A 145 -4.15 -6.36 -7.65
N GLU A 146 -3.48 -6.90 -8.67
CA GLU A 146 -2.12 -7.46 -8.54
C GLU A 146 -0.98 -6.50 -8.92
N CYS A 147 -1.26 -5.49 -9.75
CA CYS A 147 -0.28 -4.45 -10.13
C CYS A 147 -0.67 -3.09 -9.53
N SER A 148 0.31 -2.34 -9.04
CA SER A 148 0.09 -0.96 -8.59
C SER A 148 -0.12 -0.02 -9.78
N LEU A 149 -0.99 0.99 -9.59
CA LEU A 149 -1.18 2.07 -10.56
C LEU A 149 0.00 3.06 -10.59
N PHE A 150 0.91 2.97 -9.62
CA PHE A 150 2.09 3.83 -9.50
C PHE A 150 3.38 3.16 -10.00
N GLU A 151 3.30 1.94 -10.53
CA GLU A 151 4.42 1.27 -11.21
C GLU A 151 4.17 1.23 -12.73
N GLU A 152 5.22 0.92 -13.48
CA GLU A 152 5.10 0.75 -14.93
C GLU A 152 4.26 -0.49 -15.25
N ARG A 153 3.33 -0.34 -16.19
CA ARG A 153 2.49 -1.44 -16.64
C ARG A 153 3.33 -2.48 -17.38
N PRO A 154 3.31 -3.77 -16.98
CA PRO A 154 4.01 -4.82 -17.72
C PRO A 154 3.48 -4.93 -19.15
N ALA A 155 4.36 -5.12 -20.14
CA ALA A 155 3.92 -5.41 -21.50
C ALA A 155 3.26 -6.80 -21.57
N ILE A 156 2.11 -6.89 -22.25
CA ILE A 156 1.33 -8.12 -22.39
C ILE A 156 1.07 -8.37 -23.88
N THR A 157 1.38 -9.57 -24.34
CA THR A 157 1.06 -10.07 -25.67
C THR A 157 0.12 -11.27 -25.56
N ILE A 158 -0.97 -11.24 -26.31
CA ILE A 158 -1.96 -12.33 -26.39
C ILE A 158 -1.85 -12.95 -27.77
N GLY A 159 -1.43 -14.21 -27.83
CA GLY A 159 -1.32 -14.99 -29.07
C GLY A 159 -2.69 -15.33 -29.68
N ALA A 160 -2.69 -15.73 -30.95
CA ALA A 160 -3.90 -16.15 -31.66
C ALA A 160 -4.53 -17.43 -31.07
N ASP A 161 -3.72 -18.25 -30.39
CA ASP A 161 -4.14 -19.41 -29.59
C ASP A 161 -4.60 -19.03 -28.18
N SER A 162 -4.69 -17.72 -27.88
CA SER A 162 -4.98 -17.16 -26.56
C SER A 162 -3.91 -17.44 -25.50
N HIS A 163 -2.70 -17.88 -25.90
CA HIS A 163 -1.55 -17.96 -25.01
C HIS A 163 -1.13 -16.55 -24.60
N VAL A 164 -0.93 -16.33 -23.30
CA VAL A 164 -0.48 -15.04 -22.78
C VAL A 164 1.00 -15.08 -22.46
N SER A 165 1.74 -14.13 -23.04
CA SER A 165 3.09 -13.79 -22.61
C SER A 165 3.06 -12.40 -22.00
N ALA A 166 3.60 -12.27 -20.79
CA ALA A 166 3.67 -10.99 -20.10
C ALA A 166 5.07 -10.82 -19.49
N GLU A 167 5.58 -9.59 -19.56
CA GLU A 167 6.79 -9.21 -18.84
C GLU A 167 6.60 -9.38 -17.33
N GLU A 168 7.70 -9.57 -16.61
CA GLU A 168 7.64 -9.59 -15.16
C GLU A 168 7.25 -8.21 -14.63
N TYR A 169 6.33 -8.19 -13.67
CA TYR A 169 6.02 -7.00 -12.89
C TYR A 169 7.26 -6.55 -12.11
N ARG A 170 7.48 -5.24 -11.96
CA ARG A 170 8.65 -4.68 -11.27
C ARG A 170 8.23 -3.52 -10.39
N ILE A 171 8.84 -3.45 -9.20
CA ILE A 171 8.73 -2.33 -8.28
C ILE A 171 9.99 -1.46 -8.45
N VAL A 172 9.83 -0.19 -8.78
CA VAL A 172 10.97 0.72 -8.97
C VAL A 172 11.54 1.15 -7.60
N PRO A 173 12.85 1.02 -7.36
CA PRO A 173 13.49 1.51 -6.13
C PRO A 173 13.22 3.00 -5.87
N LEU A 174 13.00 3.40 -4.61
CA LEU A 174 12.65 4.80 -4.27
C LEU A 174 13.65 5.81 -4.83
N ALA A 175 14.94 5.53 -4.75
CA ALA A 175 16.01 6.41 -5.24
C ALA A 175 15.97 6.64 -6.78
N GLN A 176 15.34 5.74 -7.54
CA GLN A 176 15.25 5.82 -9.00
C GLN A 176 13.92 6.42 -9.49
N ARG A 177 12.94 6.61 -8.58
CA ARG A 177 11.62 7.15 -8.94
C ARG A 177 11.65 8.59 -9.48
N PRO A 178 12.53 9.50 -9.01
CA PRO A 178 12.64 10.84 -9.61
C PRO A 178 12.96 10.81 -11.11
N GLU A 179 13.65 9.78 -11.58
CA GLU A 179 14.04 9.60 -12.99
C GLU A 179 12.95 8.91 -13.83
N MET A 180 11.86 8.45 -13.20
CA MET A 180 10.76 7.81 -13.93
C MET A 180 10.02 8.82 -14.80
N GLU A 181 9.92 8.52 -16.08
CA GLU A 181 9.11 9.32 -17.00
C GLU A 181 7.63 9.30 -16.59
N ALA A 182 7.03 10.49 -16.51
CA ALA A 182 5.66 10.70 -16.03
C ALA A 182 4.57 10.03 -16.88
N SER A 183 4.87 9.51 -18.07
CA SER A 183 3.91 8.79 -18.92
C SER A 183 3.95 7.27 -18.73
N ARG A 184 4.90 6.74 -17.95
CA ARG A 184 5.11 5.28 -17.85
C ARG A 184 4.24 4.60 -16.81
N THR A 185 3.64 5.34 -15.88
CA THR A 185 2.72 4.78 -14.87
C THR A 185 1.28 5.24 -15.12
N PRO A 186 0.27 4.38 -14.92
CA PRO A 186 -1.14 4.75 -15.09
C PRO A 186 -1.57 5.95 -14.25
N ALA A 187 -1.10 6.06 -13.00
CA ALA A 187 -1.45 7.17 -12.12
C ALA A 187 -0.83 8.50 -12.57
N ALA A 188 0.40 8.47 -13.09
CA ALA A 188 1.05 9.67 -13.60
C ALA A 188 0.41 10.17 -14.89
N ASP A 189 0.07 9.25 -15.82
CA ASP A 189 -0.68 9.59 -17.03
C ASP A 189 -2.06 10.19 -16.70
N LEU A 190 -2.79 9.57 -15.75
CA LEU A 190 -4.07 10.12 -15.29
C LEU A 190 -3.92 11.53 -14.73
N LEU A 191 -2.96 11.77 -13.83
CA LEU A 191 -2.72 13.10 -13.25
C LEU A 191 -2.38 14.13 -14.33
N VAL A 192 -1.51 13.79 -15.30
CA VAL A 192 -1.17 14.69 -16.40
C VAL A 192 -2.39 15.02 -17.25
N ASN A 193 -3.23 14.04 -17.56
CA ASN A 193 -4.44 14.25 -18.37
C ASN A 193 -5.50 15.06 -17.61
N VAL A 194 -5.64 14.86 -16.29
CA VAL A 194 -6.50 15.69 -15.45
C VAL A 194 -6.01 17.13 -15.43
N LEU A 195 -4.71 17.36 -15.24
CA LEU A 195 -4.14 18.71 -15.25
C LEU A 195 -4.36 19.42 -16.59
N LYS A 196 -4.14 18.72 -17.71
CA LYS A 196 -4.43 19.26 -19.06
C LYS A 196 -5.91 19.62 -19.21
N ALA A 197 -6.82 18.74 -18.81
CA ALA A 197 -8.26 19.00 -18.89
C ALA A 197 -8.66 20.22 -18.04
N VAL A 198 -8.06 20.38 -16.85
CA VAL A 198 -8.26 21.57 -16.03
C VAL A 198 -7.74 22.81 -16.74
N GLU A 199 -6.53 22.79 -17.30
CA GLU A 199 -5.94 23.92 -18.02
C GLU A 199 -6.75 24.32 -19.27
N GLU A 200 -7.24 23.35 -20.03
CA GLU A 200 -8.10 23.58 -21.20
C GLU A 200 -9.48 24.13 -20.81
N SER A 201 -10.00 23.73 -19.66
CA SER A 201 -11.30 24.24 -19.16
C SER A 201 -11.24 25.68 -18.63
N VAL A 202 -10.03 26.22 -18.41
CA VAL A 202 -9.81 27.64 -18.07
C VAL A 202 -9.83 28.46 -19.37
N ASP A 203 -10.95 28.41 -20.08
CA ASP A 203 -11.26 29.21 -21.27
C ASP A 203 -11.58 30.67 -20.88
N ASN A 204 -10.59 31.40 -20.35
CA ASN A 204 -10.40 32.85 -20.43
C ASN A 204 -9.34 33.31 -19.41
N PRO A 205 -8.09 33.55 -19.82
CA PRO A 205 -7.02 33.95 -18.90
C PRO A 205 -7.13 35.37 -18.29
N ARG A 206 -8.25 36.10 -18.40
CA ARG A 206 -8.19 37.57 -18.22
C ARG A 206 -9.34 38.33 -17.54
N GLU A 207 -10.39 37.72 -17.00
CA GLU A 207 -11.45 38.57 -16.40
C GLU A 207 -11.45 38.65 -14.86
N HIS A 208 -10.88 37.74 -14.08
CA HIS A 208 -11.07 37.78 -12.61
C HIS A 208 -9.89 37.38 -11.72
N ALA A 209 -8.65 37.28 -12.23
CA ALA A 209 -7.49 37.18 -11.35
C ALA A 209 -7.20 38.57 -10.76
N LEU A 210 -7.89 38.91 -9.67
CA LEU A 210 -7.45 39.98 -8.79
C LEU A 210 -6.04 39.59 -8.31
N GLU A 211 -5.00 40.28 -8.79
CA GLU A 211 -3.57 40.05 -8.44
C GLU A 211 -3.32 40.02 -6.91
N THR A 212 -4.31 40.42 -6.11
CA THR A 212 -4.30 40.47 -4.66
C THR A 212 -4.77 39.20 -3.97
N VAL A 213 -5.52 38.30 -4.63
CA VAL A 213 -6.13 37.13 -3.98
C VAL A 213 -5.10 36.02 -3.75
N VAL A 214 -5.04 35.54 -2.52
CA VAL A 214 -4.30 34.36 -2.11
C VAL A 214 -5.12 33.12 -2.46
N ASP A 215 -4.78 32.47 -3.58
CA ASP A 215 -5.48 31.30 -4.10
C ASP A 215 -4.69 29.99 -3.87
N PRO A 216 -5.06 29.16 -2.86
CA PRO A 216 -4.40 27.88 -2.63
C PRO A 216 -4.64 26.86 -3.74
N LEU A 217 -5.74 26.97 -4.50
CA LEU A 217 -6.08 26.04 -5.58
C LEU A 217 -5.21 26.32 -6.81
N GLY A 218 -5.11 27.59 -7.19
CA GLY A 218 -4.16 28.07 -8.21
C GLY A 218 -2.72 27.71 -7.85
N ALA A 219 -2.34 27.84 -6.57
CA ALA A 219 -1.03 27.40 -6.08
C ALA A 219 -0.83 25.88 -6.25
N ASN A 220 -1.83 25.04 -5.99
CA ASN A 220 -1.73 23.59 -6.22
C ASN A 220 -1.50 23.29 -7.71
N LEU A 221 -2.28 23.90 -8.60
CA LEU A 221 -2.13 23.74 -10.04
C LEU A 221 -0.73 24.19 -10.51
N GLN A 222 -0.25 25.33 -10.02
CA GLN A 222 1.09 25.83 -10.34
C GLN A 222 2.18 24.85 -9.90
N SER A 223 2.15 24.37 -8.66
CA SER A 223 3.13 23.39 -8.17
C SER A 223 3.08 22.08 -8.98
N LEU A 224 1.88 21.58 -9.28
CA LEU A 224 1.67 20.30 -9.98
C LEU A 224 1.98 20.34 -11.48
N ARG A 225 2.24 21.51 -12.07
CA ARG A 225 2.80 21.64 -13.43
C ARG A 225 4.22 21.09 -13.52
N SER A 226 4.97 21.11 -12.43
CA SER A 226 6.32 20.55 -12.39
C SER A 226 6.30 19.01 -12.41
N PRO A 227 7.00 18.35 -13.35
CA PRO A 227 7.17 16.90 -13.33
C PRO A 227 7.83 16.39 -12.04
N LEU A 228 8.77 17.15 -11.47
CA LEU A 228 9.47 16.78 -10.24
C LEU A 228 8.51 16.69 -9.05
N VAL A 229 7.63 17.69 -8.91
CA VAL A 229 6.62 17.73 -7.84
C VAL A 229 5.61 16.60 -8.00
N ARG A 230 5.16 16.31 -9.23
CA ARG A 230 4.29 15.16 -9.50
C ARG A 230 4.95 13.84 -9.15
N SER A 231 6.22 13.66 -9.49
CA SER A 231 6.97 12.45 -9.16
C SER A 231 7.08 12.25 -7.65
N GLY A 232 7.39 13.32 -6.90
CA GLY A 232 7.40 13.31 -5.44
C GLY A 232 6.03 12.93 -4.85
N LEU A 233 4.96 13.60 -5.30
CA LEU A 233 3.59 13.33 -4.86
C LEU A 233 3.16 11.87 -5.12
N LEU A 234 3.42 11.33 -6.31
CA LEU A 234 3.06 9.95 -6.64
C LEU A 234 3.93 8.91 -5.93
N THR A 235 5.18 9.27 -5.61
CA THR A 235 6.05 8.44 -4.77
C THR A 235 5.50 8.35 -3.35
N MET A 236 4.93 9.44 -2.80
CA MET A 236 4.23 9.39 -1.51
C MET A 236 3.05 8.42 -1.51
N ALA A 237 2.20 8.49 -2.54
CA ALA A 237 1.06 7.58 -2.68
C ALA A 237 1.51 6.12 -2.81
N ARG A 238 2.60 5.87 -3.54
CA ARG A 238 3.17 4.53 -3.66
C ARG A 238 3.73 4.01 -2.33
N SER A 239 4.45 4.84 -1.58
CA SER A 239 4.91 4.49 -0.23
C SER A 239 3.75 4.15 0.70
N ALA A 240 2.61 4.84 0.59
CA ALA A 240 1.40 4.50 1.33
C ALA A 240 0.85 3.11 1.00
N GLU A 241 0.86 2.69 -0.27
CA GLU A 241 0.46 1.32 -0.63
C GLU A 241 1.37 0.27 0.02
N LEU A 242 2.68 0.51 -0.03
CA LEU A 242 3.69 -0.39 0.51
C LEU A 242 3.61 -0.50 2.04
N MET A 243 3.46 0.63 2.74
CA MET A 243 3.35 0.66 4.20
C MET A 243 2.06 0.02 4.71
N SER A 244 0.94 0.23 4.00
CA SER A 244 -0.37 -0.33 4.37
C SER A 244 -0.58 -1.76 3.88
N ALA A 245 0.33 -2.31 3.07
CA ALA A 245 0.16 -3.56 2.33
C ALA A 245 -1.19 -3.62 1.57
N THR A 246 -1.69 -2.45 1.14
CA THR A 246 -2.99 -2.29 0.49
C THR A 246 -2.80 -1.42 -0.74
N ARG A 247 -3.23 -1.90 -1.91
CA ARG A 247 -3.16 -1.11 -3.15
C ARG A 247 -4.31 -0.11 -3.22
N MET A 248 -4.04 1.08 -3.74
CA MET A 248 -5.05 2.07 -4.02
C MET A 248 -5.89 1.62 -5.22
N THR A 249 -7.18 1.46 -4.99
CA THR A 249 -8.18 1.32 -6.04
C THR A 249 -8.28 2.60 -6.87
N TYR A 250 -8.88 2.51 -8.06
CA TYR A 250 -9.19 3.70 -8.87
C TYR A 250 -10.00 4.76 -8.11
N ARG A 251 -10.87 4.35 -7.18
CA ARG A 251 -11.65 5.27 -6.33
C ARG A 251 -10.74 6.05 -5.38
N GLU A 252 -9.79 5.37 -4.75
CA GLU A 252 -8.83 6.01 -3.85
C GLU A 252 -7.86 6.91 -4.62
N LEU A 253 -7.42 6.49 -5.80
CA LEU A 253 -6.62 7.33 -6.69
C LEU A 253 -7.36 8.62 -7.07
N TRP A 254 -8.63 8.53 -7.49
CA TRP A 254 -9.44 9.71 -7.78
C TRP A 254 -9.62 10.62 -6.56
N GLY A 255 -9.85 10.05 -5.38
CA GLY A 255 -9.94 10.81 -4.13
C GLY A 255 -8.61 11.50 -3.77
N PHE A 256 -7.49 10.82 -3.97
CA PHE A 256 -6.15 11.37 -3.77
C PHE A 256 -5.85 12.53 -4.73
N LEU A 257 -6.11 12.35 -6.03
CA LEU A 257 -5.89 13.42 -7.02
C LEU A 257 -6.83 14.61 -6.77
N THR A 258 -8.08 14.36 -6.37
CA THR A 258 -9.02 15.42 -5.99
C THR A 258 -8.47 16.22 -4.80
N ARG A 259 -7.99 15.55 -3.75
CA ARG A 259 -7.33 16.23 -2.62
C ARG A 259 -6.09 17.02 -3.03
N ALA A 260 -5.28 16.47 -3.94
CA ALA A 260 -4.10 17.16 -4.43
C ALA A 260 -4.44 18.44 -5.21
N LEU A 261 -5.62 18.52 -5.85
CA LEU A 261 -6.04 19.69 -6.60
C LEU A 261 -6.78 20.70 -5.74
N VAL A 262 -7.79 20.24 -4.99
CA VAL A 262 -8.76 21.12 -4.30
C VAL A 262 -8.78 20.97 -2.78
N GLY A 263 -7.85 20.22 -2.21
CA GLY A 263 -7.76 20.00 -0.78
C GLY A 263 -8.89 19.14 -0.21
N ASP A 264 -9.21 19.36 1.06
CA ASP A 264 -10.31 18.69 1.77
C ASP A 264 -11.69 19.32 1.51
N ALA A 265 -11.77 20.36 0.66
CA ALA A 265 -13.00 21.10 0.41
C ALA A 265 -14.21 20.23 0.03
N PRO A 266 -14.11 19.24 -0.89
CA PRO A 266 -15.26 18.40 -1.27
C PRO A 266 -15.87 17.61 -0.11
N SER A 267 -15.08 17.34 0.94
CA SER A 267 -15.54 16.62 2.14
C SER A 267 -16.19 17.55 3.16
N ARG A 268 -15.99 18.87 3.04
CA ARG A 268 -16.40 19.87 4.04
C ARG A 268 -17.49 20.81 3.55
N MET A 269 -17.55 21.07 2.24
CA MET A 269 -18.49 22.00 1.66
C MET A 269 -18.90 21.62 0.23
N PRO A 270 -20.12 22.01 -0.19
CA PRO A 270 -20.52 21.96 -1.60
C PRO A 270 -19.59 22.82 -2.48
N ARG A 271 -19.44 22.42 -3.76
CA ARG A 271 -18.54 23.08 -4.72
C ARG A 271 -18.81 24.58 -4.85
N GLU A 272 -20.08 24.96 -4.87
CA GLU A 272 -20.55 26.34 -5.03
C GLU A 272 -20.07 27.29 -3.93
N HIS A 273 -19.75 26.78 -2.72
CA HIS A 273 -19.30 27.60 -1.60
C HIS A 273 -17.77 27.76 -1.53
N LEU A 274 -17.01 27.04 -2.36
CA LEU A 274 -15.54 27.06 -2.30
C LEU A 274 -14.97 28.46 -2.60
N GLY A 275 -15.52 29.15 -3.59
CA GLY A 275 -15.10 30.51 -3.93
C GLY A 275 -15.36 31.50 -2.79
N GLU A 276 -16.54 31.43 -2.18
CA GLU A 276 -16.90 32.27 -1.03
C GLU A 276 -16.00 31.99 0.17
N PHE A 277 -15.67 30.71 0.43
CA PHE A 277 -14.75 30.31 1.49
C PHE A 277 -13.35 30.90 1.28
N VAL A 278 -12.79 30.80 0.07
CA VAL A 278 -11.48 31.38 -0.23
C VAL A 278 -11.49 32.89 -0.04
N MET A 279 -12.55 33.58 -0.51
CA MET A 279 -12.67 35.04 -0.38
C MET A 279 -12.86 35.49 1.08
N ALA A 280 -13.63 34.75 1.88
CA ALA A 280 -13.88 35.07 3.29
C ALA A 280 -12.61 34.95 4.15
N ASN A 281 -11.66 34.08 3.76
CA ASN A 281 -10.43 33.82 4.50
C ASN A 281 -9.19 34.54 3.89
N GLN A 282 -9.39 35.57 3.07
CA GLN A 282 -8.26 36.37 2.58
C GLN A 282 -7.62 37.19 3.71
N PRO A 283 -6.28 37.29 3.80
CA PRO A 283 -5.63 38.15 4.79
C PRO A 283 -6.10 39.60 4.61
N SER A 284 -6.41 40.24 5.73
CA SER A 284 -7.09 41.54 5.80
C SER A 284 -6.14 42.72 5.98
N GLY A 285 -4.91 42.48 6.45
CA GLY A 285 -3.95 43.51 6.81
C GLY A 285 -4.28 44.22 8.14
N LEU A 286 -5.33 43.79 8.85
CA LEU A 286 -5.79 44.43 10.09
C LEU A 286 -4.99 43.99 11.32
N GLY A 287 -4.31 42.85 11.27
CA GLY A 287 -3.46 42.36 12.35
C GLY A 287 -2.74 41.05 12.01
N ALA A 288 -1.47 40.95 12.41
CA ALA A 288 -0.60 39.82 12.07
C ALA A 288 -1.12 38.45 12.57
N GLU A 289 -1.76 38.41 13.75
CA GLU A 289 -2.34 37.18 14.28
C GLU A 289 -3.54 36.70 13.45
N GLU A 290 -4.43 37.62 13.08
CA GLU A 290 -5.60 37.30 12.26
C GLU A 290 -5.20 36.91 10.83
N ASP A 291 -4.24 37.62 10.24
CA ASP A 291 -3.77 37.33 8.89
C ASP A 291 -3.06 35.98 8.82
N PHE A 292 -2.23 35.64 9.82
CA PHE A 292 -1.63 34.31 9.91
C PHE A 292 -2.69 33.21 10.10
N GLU A 293 -3.71 33.42 10.93
CA GLU A 293 -4.78 32.44 11.11
C GLU A 293 -5.58 32.21 9.82
N ARG A 294 -5.90 33.29 9.10
CA ARG A 294 -6.56 33.22 7.79
C ARG A 294 -5.72 32.46 6.77
N MET A 295 -4.42 32.73 6.72
CA MET A 295 -3.48 31.97 5.88
C MET A 295 -3.38 30.50 6.30
N ARG A 296 -3.40 30.21 7.61
CA ARG A 296 -3.44 28.85 8.17
C ARG A 296 -4.69 28.10 7.68
N ILE A 297 -5.85 28.74 7.70
CA ILE A 297 -7.11 28.15 7.20
C ILE A 297 -7.01 27.87 5.69
N LEU A 298 -6.56 28.84 4.88
CA LEU A 298 -6.39 28.63 3.45
C LEU A 298 -5.37 27.54 3.12
N SER A 299 -4.31 27.41 3.92
CA SER A 299 -3.26 26.40 3.71
C SER A 299 -3.75 24.97 3.87
N ALA A 300 -4.89 24.75 4.56
CA ALA A 300 -5.52 23.43 4.63
C ALA A 300 -5.92 22.91 3.23
N LEU A 301 -6.17 23.80 2.27
CA LEU A 301 -6.46 23.46 0.88
C LEU A 301 -5.20 23.18 0.04
N ARG A 302 -4.00 23.49 0.55
CA ARG A 302 -2.76 23.16 -0.15
C ARG A 302 -2.55 21.65 -0.14
N PHE A 303 -2.08 21.11 -1.25
CA PHE A 303 -1.95 19.66 -1.44
C PHE A 303 -1.00 19.01 -0.41
N ASN A 304 0.10 19.68 -0.06
CA ASN A 304 1.07 19.17 0.91
C ASN A 304 0.49 19.07 2.33
N GLN A 305 -0.64 19.72 2.62
CA GLN A 305 -1.35 19.61 3.90
C GLN A 305 -2.55 18.68 3.81
N SER A 306 -3.40 18.87 2.80
CA SER A 306 -4.69 18.18 2.65
C SER A 306 -4.56 16.67 2.45
N ILE A 307 -3.55 16.19 1.73
CA ILE A 307 -3.36 14.75 1.50
C ILE A 307 -3.09 13.98 2.80
N PHE A 308 -2.60 14.65 3.85
CA PHE A 308 -2.37 14.08 5.18
C PHE A 308 -3.47 14.42 6.20
N GLY A 309 -4.50 15.16 5.77
CA GLY A 309 -5.58 15.63 6.63
C GLY A 309 -5.12 16.64 7.69
N ALA A 310 -4.05 17.40 7.45
CA ALA A 310 -3.49 18.31 8.46
C ALA A 310 -4.50 19.37 8.94
N GLY A 311 -5.36 19.87 8.06
CA GLY A 311 -6.46 20.79 8.41
C GLY A 311 -7.65 20.13 9.12
N GLU A 312 -7.86 18.82 8.93
CA GLU A 312 -8.93 18.05 9.59
C GLU A 312 -8.53 17.64 11.01
N ARG A 313 -7.26 17.33 11.27
CA ARG A 313 -6.74 16.91 12.60
C ARG A 313 -6.91 17.98 13.69
N SER A 314 -6.99 19.26 13.33
CA SER A 314 -7.21 20.36 14.29
C SER A 314 -8.69 20.59 14.65
N ALA A 315 -9.64 19.97 13.93
CA ALA A 315 -11.07 20.30 14.09
C ALA A 315 -12.04 19.10 14.11
N ALA A 316 -11.62 17.87 13.81
CA ALA A 316 -12.53 16.73 13.66
C ALA A 316 -12.66 15.85 14.92
N PRO A 317 -13.88 15.59 15.44
CA PRO A 317 -14.13 14.54 16.43
C PRO A 317 -14.13 13.17 15.74
N ASP A 318 -13.20 12.27 16.10
CA ASP A 318 -13.09 10.81 15.82
C ASP A 318 -13.51 10.23 14.43
N GLY A 319 -13.91 11.06 13.47
CA GLY A 319 -14.53 10.68 12.20
C GLY A 319 -13.61 10.77 10.98
N SER A 320 -12.44 11.39 11.11
CA SER A 320 -11.45 11.52 10.01
C SER A 320 -10.88 10.17 9.56
N MET A 321 -10.99 9.13 10.40
CA MET A 321 -10.66 7.73 10.09
C MET A 321 -11.61 7.06 9.08
N ARG A 322 -12.72 7.71 8.68
CA ARG A 322 -13.66 7.16 7.68
C ARG A 322 -13.25 7.43 6.24
N ASP A 323 -12.34 8.38 6.00
CA ASP A 323 -11.89 8.65 4.65
C ASP A 323 -10.87 7.58 4.19
N PRO A 324 -11.18 6.82 3.13
CA PRO A 324 -10.31 5.72 2.68
C PRO A 324 -8.94 6.21 2.20
N VAL A 325 -8.84 7.43 1.67
CA VAL A 325 -7.57 8.00 1.20
C VAL A 325 -6.71 8.44 2.37
N LEU A 326 -7.29 9.12 3.37
CA LEU A 326 -6.53 9.54 4.55
C LEU A 326 -6.07 8.37 5.40
N LYS A 327 -6.85 7.28 5.46
CA LYS A 327 -6.43 6.04 6.13
C LYS A 327 -5.11 5.50 5.57
N LEU A 328 -4.85 5.69 4.28
CA LEU A 328 -3.60 5.27 3.63
C LEU A 328 -2.48 6.31 3.79
N LEU A 329 -2.81 7.60 3.72
CA LEU A 329 -1.79 8.66 3.66
C LEU A 329 -1.35 9.21 5.03
N ILE A 330 -2.19 9.17 6.06
CA ILE A 330 -1.83 9.61 7.42
C ILE A 330 -0.58 8.90 7.95
N PRO A 331 -0.47 7.55 7.85
CA PRO A 331 0.71 6.83 8.34
C PRO A 331 2.02 7.22 7.64
N VAL A 332 1.95 7.82 6.44
CA VAL A 332 3.13 8.21 5.66
C VAL A 332 3.45 9.71 5.77
N ASP A 333 2.74 10.45 6.62
CA ASP A 333 2.97 11.88 6.88
C ASP A 333 4.41 12.10 7.39
N PRO A 334 5.28 12.79 6.63
CA PRO A 334 6.71 12.90 6.95
C PRO A 334 7.00 13.63 8.26
N VAL A 335 6.03 14.38 8.80
CA VAL A 335 6.16 15.02 10.12
C VAL A 335 6.27 13.98 11.25
N SER A 336 5.71 12.78 11.06
CA SER A 336 5.78 11.70 12.05
C SER A 336 7.16 11.06 12.17
N ASP A 337 8.04 11.23 11.17
CA ASP A 337 9.37 10.63 11.12
C ASP A 337 10.38 11.56 10.40
N ALA A 338 10.53 12.77 10.92
CA ALA A 338 11.51 13.73 10.41
C ALA A 338 12.92 13.40 10.93
N VAL A 339 13.69 12.63 10.15
CA VAL A 339 15.03 12.16 10.54
C VAL A 339 16.11 13.23 10.28
N PRO A 340 16.93 13.60 11.29
CA PRO A 340 18.04 14.54 11.12
C PRO A 340 19.08 14.05 10.09
N GLY A 341 19.44 14.92 9.16
CA GLY A 341 20.41 14.73 8.09
C GLY A 341 20.13 15.68 6.92
N SER A 342 20.94 15.61 5.86
CA SER A 342 20.91 16.60 4.77
C SER A 342 20.84 16.00 3.37
N ASN A 343 20.59 14.68 3.25
CA ASN A 343 20.60 13.96 1.98
C ASN A 343 19.18 13.50 1.60
N PRO A 344 18.44 14.27 0.78
CA PRO A 344 17.10 13.89 0.35
C PRO A 344 17.10 12.72 -0.66
N ASP A 345 18.23 12.39 -1.29
CA ASP A 345 18.28 11.40 -2.38
C ASP A 345 18.61 9.98 -1.88
N ALA A 346 19.12 9.84 -0.65
CA ALA A 346 19.44 8.55 -0.05
C ALA A 346 18.35 8.10 0.96
N PRO A 347 17.54 7.06 0.66
CA PRO A 347 16.47 6.60 1.54
C PRO A 347 16.89 6.15 2.95
N GLY A 348 18.16 5.74 3.13
CA GLY A 348 18.72 5.31 4.41
C GLY A 348 19.33 6.44 5.25
N GLU A 349 19.37 7.67 4.74
CA GLU A 349 19.96 8.83 5.42
C GLU A 349 18.88 9.82 5.86
N GLY A 350 19.20 10.65 6.85
CA GLY A 350 18.32 11.73 7.26
C GLY A 350 18.33 12.90 6.29
N TRP A 351 17.27 13.71 6.34
CA TRP A 351 16.97 14.74 5.35
C TRP A 351 16.44 16.05 5.96
N ALA A 352 16.00 16.03 7.22
CA ALA A 352 15.23 17.13 7.81
C ALA A 352 16.06 18.28 8.38
N THR A 353 17.39 18.15 8.48
CA THR A 353 18.24 19.15 9.16
C THR A 353 18.15 20.53 8.50
N ARG A 354 18.05 20.59 7.16
CA ARG A 354 17.93 21.87 6.44
C ARG A 354 16.67 22.64 6.82
N ILE A 355 15.59 21.94 7.16
CA ILE A 355 14.34 22.58 7.60
C ILE A 355 14.56 23.18 8.99
N SER A 356 15.14 22.42 9.92
CA SER A 356 15.46 22.93 11.26
C SER A 356 16.42 24.13 11.21
N ASP A 357 17.44 24.07 10.36
CA ASP A 357 18.43 25.15 10.18
C ASP A 357 17.80 26.42 9.61
N ALA A 358 16.77 26.29 8.75
CA ALA A 358 16.07 27.42 8.17
C ALA A 358 15.33 28.27 9.22
N PHE A 359 14.94 27.69 10.36
CA PHE A 359 14.38 28.42 11.50
C PHE A 359 15.44 29.11 12.38
N GLY A 360 16.73 28.88 12.12
CA GLY A 360 17.84 29.54 12.80
C GLY A 360 18.11 30.98 12.35
N VAL A 361 17.49 31.42 11.25
CA VAL A 361 17.66 32.78 10.71
C VAL A 361 16.92 33.80 11.57
N HIS A 362 17.58 34.91 11.90
CA HIS A 362 16.93 36.03 12.56
C HIS A 362 15.88 36.64 11.62
N ALA A 363 14.68 36.92 12.12
CA ALA A 363 13.57 37.47 11.32
C ALA A 363 13.86 38.83 10.65
N SER A 364 15.00 39.48 10.96
CA SER A 364 15.48 40.69 10.28
C SER A 364 16.32 40.41 9.03
N ASP A 365 16.88 39.21 8.92
CA ASP A 365 17.93 38.87 7.94
C ASP A 365 17.38 37.99 6.80
N GLY A 366 16.16 37.50 6.95
CA GLY A 366 15.46 36.67 5.98
C GLY A 366 14.28 35.96 6.62
N THR A 367 13.63 35.11 5.83
CA THR A 367 12.52 34.28 6.29
C THR A 367 12.90 32.80 6.26
N PRO A 368 12.23 31.91 7.02
CA PRO A 368 12.53 30.49 7.00
C PRO A 368 12.38 29.87 5.61
N LEU A 369 11.35 30.22 4.83
CA LEU A 369 11.22 29.71 3.48
C LEU A 369 12.38 30.15 2.58
N GLN A 370 12.79 31.42 2.65
CA GLN A 370 13.90 31.93 1.86
C GLN A 370 15.21 31.23 2.23
N SER A 371 15.49 31.05 3.51
CA SER A 371 16.67 30.31 3.97
C SER A 371 16.69 28.86 3.47
N LEU A 372 15.52 28.20 3.49
CA LEU A 372 15.40 26.84 2.97
C LEU A 372 15.64 26.80 1.46
N LEU A 373 15.10 27.76 0.70
CA LEU A 373 15.31 27.90 -0.75
C LEU A 373 16.77 28.17 -1.11
N ASP A 374 17.45 29.04 -0.36
CA ASP A 374 18.86 29.37 -0.55
C ASP A 374 19.78 28.17 -0.28
N SER A 375 19.34 27.25 0.58
CA SER A 375 20.04 26.00 0.89
C SER A 375 19.80 24.88 -0.15
N ALA A 376 18.85 25.06 -1.07
CA ALA A 376 18.45 24.07 -2.06
C ALA A 376 18.98 24.41 -3.46
N ALA A 377 19.08 23.41 -4.34
CA ALA A 377 19.45 23.65 -5.73
C ALA A 377 18.36 24.47 -6.44
N GLU A 378 18.75 25.51 -7.19
CA GLU A 378 17.83 26.44 -7.87
C GLU A 378 16.84 25.73 -8.82
N ASP A 379 17.31 24.72 -9.56
CA ASP A 379 16.46 23.90 -10.45
C ASP A 379 15.83 22.69 -9.74
N GLY A 380 15.87 22.67 -8.40
CA GLY A 380 15.43 21.56 -7.58
C GLY A 380 13.90 21.50 -7.38
N PRO A 381 13.40 20.35 -6.86
CA PRO A 381 11.98 20.16 -6.62
C PRO A 381 11.38 21.16 -5.62
N LEU A 382 12.18 21.67 -4.66
CA LEU A 382 11.72 22.65 -3.69
C LEU A 382 11.36 24.00 -4.37
N HIS A 383 12.23 24.52 -5.24
CA HIS A 383 11.93 25.75 -5.97
C HIS A 383 10.72 25.56 -6.88
N ALA A 384 10.56 24.37 -7.46
CA ALA A 384 9.43 24.05 -8.32
C ALA A 384 8.08 23.92 -7.57
N VAL A 385 8.09 23.54 -6.28
CA VAL A 385 6.87 23.40 -5.49
C VAL A 385 6.38 24.73 -4.91
N VAL A 386 7.30 25.65 -4.63
CA VAL A 386 7.01 26.93 -3.96
C VAL A 386 6.34 27.92 -4.91
N THR A 387 5.26 28.52 -4.43
CA THR A 387 4.43 29.49 -5.16
C THR A 387 4.32 30.82 -4.41
N ASP A 388 3.61 31.80 -4.97
CA ASP A 388 3.32 33.06 -4.28
C ASP A 388 2.52 32.85 -2.99
N PHE A 389 1.64 31.84 -2.95
CA PHE A 389 0.91 31.45 -1.74
C PHE A 389 1.87 31.16 -0.58
N ASP A 390 2.90 30.35 -0.84
CA ASP A 390 3.85 29.90 0.17
C ASP A 390 4.69 31.07 0.71
N ARG A 391 5.08 32.01 -0.17
CA ARG A 391 5.78 33.24 0.22
C ARG A 391 4.93 34.15 1.09
N ARG A 392 3.66 34.35 0.74
CA ARG A 392 2.74 35.15 1.57
C ARG A 392 2.45 34.52 2.93
N LEU A 393 2.40 33.18 3.01
CA LEU A 393 2.25 32.46 4.27
C LEU A 393 3.48 32.67 5.16
N ASP A 394 4.66 32.59 4.57
CA ASP A 394 5.95 32.82 5.23
C ASP A 394 6.08 34.27 5.75
N ASP A 395 5.66 35.26 4.95
CA ASP A 395 5.59 36.66 5.36
C ASP A 395 4.63 36.87 6.54
N ALA A 396 3.42 36.29 6.47
CA ALA A 396 2.44 36.37 7.56
C ALA A 396 2.97 35.73 8.85
N PHE A 397 3.68 34.60 8.75
CA PHE A 397 4.36 33.97 9.87
C PHE A 397 5.43 34.89 10.48
N CYS A 398 6.27 35.51 9.66
CA CYS A 398 7.33 36.41 10.14
C CYS A 398 6.74 37.66 10.82
N GLN A 399 5.70 38.26 10.24
CA GLN A 399 4.98 39.39 10.84
C GLN A 399 4.36 39.02 12.20
N LEU A 400 3.81 37.81 12.33
CA LEU A 400 3.32 37.30 13.60
C LEU A 400 4.44 37.22 14.63
N LEU A 401 5.58 36.62 14.29
CA LEU A 401 6.72 36.46 15.20
C LEU A 401 7.32 37.80 15.67
N GLN A 402 7.28 38.83 14.82
CA GLN A 402 7.74 40.19 15.12
C GLN A 402 6.74 40.99 15.97
N SER A 403 5.54 40.47 16.22
CA SER A 403 4.51 41.19 16.98
C SER A 403 4.91 41.36 18.46
N PRO A 404 4.98 42.60 18.98
CA PRO A 404 5.58 42.91 20.28
C PRO A 404 4.82 42.37 21.50
N HIS A 405 3.61 41.84 21.30
CA HIS A 405 2.74 41.31 22.36
C HIS A 405 2.34 39.84 22.12
N LEU A 406 3.03 39.13 21.22
CA LEU A 406 2.77 37.72 20.99
C LEU A 406 3.19 36.90 22.22
N LYS A 407 2.25 36.10 22.75
CA LYS A 407 2.52 35.18 23.87
C LYS A 407 3.45 34.06 23.42
N ASP A 408 4.35 33.61 24.30
CA ASP A 408 5.29 32.52 23.98
C ASP A 408 4.59 31.21 23.58
N GLU A 409 3.44 30.89 24.18
CA GLU A 409 2.63 29.73 23.80
C GLU A 409 2.16 29.80 22.35
N LYS A 410 1.60 30.94 21.93
CA LYS A 410 1.19 31.17 20.53
C LYS A 410 2.39 31.17 19.58
N ARG A 411 3.53 31.68 20.03
CA ARG A 411 4.78 31.64 19.27
C ARG A 411 5.21 30.19 19.02
N LEU A 412 5.24 29.36 20.05
CA LEU A 412 5.59 27.94 19.95
C LEU A 412 4.59 27.18 19.07
N GLU A 413 3.29 27.44 19.22
CA GLU A 413 2.24 26.85 18.37
C GLU A 413 2.44 27.23 16.90
N ALA A 414 2.62 28.51 16.59
CA ALA A 414 2.84 28.99 15.24
C ALA A 414 4.13 28.41 14.63
N THR A 415 5.23 28.39 15.38
CA THR A 415 6.50 27.81 14.91
C THR A 415 6.37 26.30 14.67
N GLY A 416 5.72 25.57 15.57
CA GLY A 416 5.51 24.13 15.40
C GLY A 416 4.62 23.82 14.18
N TRP A 417 3.55 24.58 14.00
CA TRP A 417 2.65 24.43 12.85
C TRP A 417 3.36 24.76 11.53
N TYR A 418 4.08 25.88 11.48
CA TYR A 418 4.77 26.30 10.26
C TYR A 418 5.97 25.41 9.94
N GLY A 419 6.68 24.91 10.96
CA GLY A 419 7.70 23.87 10.79
C GLY A 419 7.14 22.60 10.17
N ALA A 420 5.96 22.14 10.63
CA ALA A 420 5.26 21.02 10.01
C ALA A 420 4.82 21.34 8.56
N TYR A 421 4.41 22.58 8.28
CA TYR A 421 4.07 23.03 6.92
C TYR A 421 5.26 22.89 5.97
N LEU A 422 6.40 23.48 6.32
CA LEU A 422 7.63 23.43 5.52
C LEU A 422 8.18 22.00 5.40
N THR A 423 8.08 21.21 6.46
CA THR A 423 8.46 19.79 6.45
C THR A 423 7.69 19.03 5.38
N ARG A 424 6.36 19.16 5.35
CA ARG A 424 5.54 18.51 4.32
C ARG A 424 5.78 19.08 2.93
N LEU A 425 5.94 20.40 2.80
CA LEU A 425 6.22 21.04 1.51
C LEU A 425 7.51 20.49 0.87
N TYR A 426 8.59 20.46 1.66
CA TYR A 426 9.88 19.92 1.25
C TYR A 426 9.82 18.42 0.97
N ALA A 427 9.20 17.65 1.88
CA ALA A 427 9.16 16.20 1.77
C ALA A 427 8.34 15.74 0.57
N VAL A 428 7.15 16.32 0.35
CA VAL A 428 6.30 15.92 -0.79
C VAL A 428 6.96 16.29 -2.12
N SER A 429 7.67 17.41 -2.22
CA SER A 429 8.37 17.76 -3.46
C SER A 429 9.48 16.76 -3.82
N HIS A 430 10.08 16.11 -2.81
CA HIS A 430 11.12 15.08 -2.99
C HIS A 430 10.59 13.64 -2.92
N GLY A 431 9.30 13.42 -2.64
CA GLY A 431 8.74 12.08 -2.43
C GLY A 431 9.23 11.38 -1.16
N ILE A 432 9.55 12.15 -0.12
CA ILE A 432 10.04 11.65 1.16
C ILE A 432 8.84 11.35 2.08
N CYS A 433 8.65 10.09 2.41
CA CYS A 433 7.61 9.61 3.33
C CYS A 433 8.16 9.36 4.73
N ALA A 434 7.28 9.25 5.72
CA ALA A 434 7.66 8.71 7.02
C ALA A 434 8.15 7.26 6.87
N PHE A 435 9.17 6.88 7.67
CA PHE A 435 9.76 5.54 7.65
C PHE A 435 10.27 5.13 6.26
N ARG A 436 10.82 6.11 5.53
CA ARG A 436 11.33 5.91 4.16
C ARG A 436 12.35 4.78 4.06
N ARG A 437 13.19 4.61 5.09
CA ARG A 437 14.21 3.55 5.16
C ARG A 437 13.57 2.16 5.15
N GLU A 438 12.50 1.98 5.94
CA GLU A 438 11.73 0.75 6.03
C GLU A 438 11.04 0.43 4.71
N VAL A 439 10.46 1.44 4.05
CA VAL A 439 9.83 1.30 2.73
C VAL A 439 10.87 0.89 1.68
N ASP A 440 12.04 1.53 1.65
CA ASP A 440 13.13 1.15 0.75
C ASP A 440 13.59 -0.30 0.99
N LEU A 441 13.74 -0.71 2.25
CA LEU A 441 14.09 -2.08 2.61
C LEU A 441 13.02 -3.09 2.19
N LEU A 442 11.74 -2.75 2.25
CA LEU A 442 10.67 -3.60 1.74
C LEU A 442 10.80 -3.81 0.23
N ILE A 443 11.05 -2.74 -0.54
CA ILE A 443 11.28 -2.82 -1.99
C ILE A 443 12.52 -3.65 -2.30
N ARG A 444 13.65 -3.40 -1.60
CA ARG A 444 14.89 -4.17 -1.77
C ARG A 444 14.69 -5.64 -1.46
N THR A 445 13.91 -5.97 -0.43
CA THR A 445 13.56 -7.35 -0.07
C THR A 445 12.79 -8.02 -1.21
N TRP A 446 11.83 -7.31 -1.81
CA TRP A 446 11.08 -7.82 -2.97
C TRP A 446 12.01 -8.06 -4.17
N VAL A 447 12.86 -7.08 -4.52
CA VAL A 447 13.78 -7.15 -5.67
C VAL A 447 14.82 -8.27 -5.51
N GLN A 448 15.37 -8.45 -4.30
CA GLN A 448 16.46 -9.40 -4.05
C GLN A 448 15.99 -10.84 -3.80
N SER A 449 14.67 -11.06 -3.68
CA SER A 449 14.12 -12.39 -3.40
C SER A 449 14.49 -13.41 -4.49
N PRO A 450 15.03 -14.60 -4.11
CA PRO A 450 14.87 -15.29 -2.82
C PRO A 450 15.88 -14.94 -1.71
N HIS A 451 16.78 -13.98 -1.94
CA HIS A 451 17.73 -13.51 -0.95
C HIS A 451 17.12 -12.43 -0.05
N LEU A 452 17.72 -12.26 1.14
CA LEU A 452 17.36 -11.22 2.10
C LEU A 452 18.45 -10.12 2.07
N PRO A 453 18.08 -8.82 2.10
CA PRO A 453 19.05 -7.74 2.25
C PRO A 453 19.92 -7.91 3.50
N ASP A 454 21.21 -7.58 3.40
CA ASP A 454 22.16 -7.73 4.51
C ASP A 454 21.72 -6.97 5.76
N ASP A 455 21.18 -5.77 5.56
CA ASP A 455 20.67 -4.88 6.61
C ASP A 455 19.54 -5.52 7.45
N LEU A 456 18.84 -6.53 6.91
CA LEU A 456 17.76 -7.25 7.61
C LEU A 456 18.17 -8.59 8.19
N LYS A 457 19.33 -9.15 7.80
CA LYS A 457 19.76 -10.48 8.26
C LYS A 457 19.95 -10.55 9.77
N SER A 458 20.74 -9.63 10.32
CA SER A 458 21.00 -9.60 11.77
C SER A 458 19.73 -9.22 12.55
N PRO A 459 19.03 -8.12 12.23
CA PRO A 459 17.89 -7.70 13.03
C PRO A 459 16.71 -8.69 13.00
N LEU A 460 16.42 -9.34 11.86
CA LEU A 460 15.42 -10.41 11.82
C LEU A 460 15.83 -11.65 12.62
N ARG A 461 17.12 -12.01 12.62
CA ARG A 461 17.63 -13.10 13.47
C ARG A 461 17.42 -12.78 14.94
N THR A 462 17.80 -11.58 15.39
CA THR A 462 17.59 -11.12 16.76
C THR A 462 16.11 -11.12 17.13
N LEU A 463 15.24 -10.63 16.25
CA LEU A 463 13.80 -10.61 16.50
C LEU A 463 13.21 -12.01 16.62
N ILE A 464 13.58 -12.94 15.73
CA ILE A 464 13.04 -14.32 15.73
C ILE A 464 13.59 -15.13 16.90
N ARG A 465 14.91 -15.05 17.14
CA ARG A 465 15.62 -15.69 18.26
C ARG A 465 16.35 -14.60 19.05
N PRO A 466 15.72 -14.01 20.06
CA PRO A 466 16.49 -13.17 20.96
C PRO A 466 17.40 -14.05 21.82
N LYS A 467 18.58 -13.53 22.15
CA LYS A 467 19.49 -14.19 23.10
C LYS A 467 19.00 -13.95 24.52
N ARG A 468 19.25 -14.91 25.41
CA ARG A 468 18.98 -14.72 26.84
C ARG A 468 19.77 -13.53 27.40
N ASN A 469 21.07 -13.51 27.13
CA ASN A 469 22.02 -12.45 27.50
C ASN A 469 22.70 -11.93 26.21
N PRO A 470 22.29 -10.76 25.67
CA PRO A 470 22.86 -10.22 24.43
C PRO A 470 24.34 -9.85 24.51
N THR A 471 24.81 -9.45 25.69
CA THR A 471 26.21 -9.02 25.94
C THR A 471 27.20 -10.17 26.10
N GLU A 472 26.70 -11.39 26.24
CA GLU A 472 27.50 -12.61 26.38
C GLU A 472 27.24 -13.53 25.17
N SER A 473 28.02 -14.60 25.01
CA SER A 473 27.70 -15.70 24.09
C SER A 473 26.50 -16.52 24.57
N GLY A 474 25.44 -15.85 25.04
CA GLY A 474 24.25 -16.43 25.61
C GLY A 474 23.42 -17.15 24.55
N SER A 475 22.74 -18.22 24.98
CA SER A 475 21.92 -19.01 24.07
C SER A 475 20.52 -18.42 23.90
N SER A 476 19.85 -18.74 22.80
CA SER A 476 18.45 -18.39 22.59
C SER A 476 17.57 -19.53 23.11
N LEU A 477 16.63 -19.20 23.99
CA LEU A 477 15.85 -20.20 24.74
C LEU A 477 14.35 -19.99 24.53
N LEU A 478 13.62 -21.07 24.23
CA LEU A 478 12.16 -21.08 24.19
C LEU A 478 11.61 -21.96 25.31
N PRO A 479 10.63 -21.47 26.12
CA PRO A 479 10.03 -22.27 27.18
C PRO A 479 9.14 -23.37 26.59
N LEU A 480 9.14 -24.55 27.22
CA LEU A 480 8.34 -25.70 26.76
C LEU A 480 6.93 -25.76 27.30
N PHE A 481 6.71 -25.24 28.52
CA PHE A 481 5.47 -25.43 29.27
C PHE A 481 4.80 -24.12 29.68
N ASP A 482 5.32 -22.98 29.21
CA ASP A 482 4.67 -21.71 29.41
C ASP A 482 3.44 -21.59 28.52
N SER A 483 2.47 -20.78 28.93
CA SER A 483 1.24 -20.54 28.16
C SER A 483 1.49 -19.81 26.83
N ARG A 484 2.63 -19.12 26.72
CA ARG A 484 3.06 -18.39 25.55
C ARG A 484 4.47 -18.80 25.13
N THR A 485 4.74 -18.69 23.85
CA THR A 485 6.08 -18.99 23.29
C THR A 485 6.98 -17.75 23.28
N GLU A 486 7.00 -17.04 24.41
CA GLU A 486 7.86 -15.87 24.61
C GLU A 486 9.28 -16.34 24.96
N PRO A 487 10.31 -15.90 24.21
CA PRO A 487 11.68 -16.28 24.49
C PRO A 487 12.12 -15.88 25.90
N ILE A 488 12.94 -16.71 26.52
CA ILE A 488 13.48 -16.41 27.86
C ILE A 488 14.63 -15.41 27.69
N THR A 489 14.39 -14.16 28.06
CA THR A 489 15.38 -13.09 28.09
C THR A 489 15.72 -12.70 29.54
N GLY A 490 16.99 -12.42 29.81
CA GLY A 490 17.49 -12.03 31.12
C GLY A 490 17.26 -13.06 32.24
N ARG A 491 17.07 -12.54 33.45
CA ARG A 491 16.94 -13.33 34.68
C ARG A 491 15.55 -13.91 34.84
N THR A 492 15.47 -15.22 35.12
CA THR A 492 14.20 -15.90 35.43
C THR A 492 13.99 -16.01 36.94
N ALA A 493 12.83 -15.57 37.43
CA ALA A 493 12.48 -15.66 38.85
C ALA A 493 12.23 -17.09 39.34
N THR A 494 11.71 -17.95 38.46
CA THR A 494 11.46 -19.37 38.72
C THR A 494 12.13 -20.22 37.66
N PRO A 495 12.64 -21.42 37.99
CA PRO A 495 13.24 -22.32 37.01
C PRO A 495 12.26 -22.66 35.88
N LYS A 496 12.69 -22.51 34.62
CA LYS A 496 11.89 -22.84 33.43
C LYS A 496 12.59 -23.89 32.58
N LEU A 497 11.88 -24.95 32.18
CA LEU A 497 12.38 -25.90 31.20
C LEU A 497 12.28 -25.28 29.80
N ALA A 498 13.39 -25.27 29.08
CA ALA A 498 13.50 -24.64 27.77
C ALA A 498 14.26 -25.51 26.77
N VAL A 499 14.07 -25.17 25.49
CA VAL A 499 14.84 -25.70 24.37
C VAL A 499 15.78 -24.61 23.86
N ARG A 500 17.05 -24.98 23.64
CA ARG A 500 18.01 -24.11 22.96
C ARG A 500 17.73 -24.08 21.47
N VAL A 501 17.58 -22.88 20.94
CA VAL A 501 17.20 -22.64 19.56
C VAL A 501 18.43 -22.47 18.68
N ARG A 502 18.55 -23.32 17.66
CA ARG A 502 19.59 -23.20 16.62
C ARG A 502 19.36 -21.96 15.75
N GLU A 503 20.45 -21.49 15.14
CA GLU A 503 20.38 -20.35 14.22
C GLU A 503 19.50 -20.68 13.00
N PRO A 504 18.47 -19.87 12.68
CA PRO A 504 17.68 -20.08 11.49
C PRO A 504 18.44 -19.75 10.21
N GLU A 505 18.15 -20.54 9.19
CA GLU A 505 18.32 -20.14 7.80
C GLU A 505 17.15 -19.22 7.42
N LEU A 506 17.44 -18.02 6.92
CA LEU A 506 16.43 -17.05 6.49
C LEU A 506 16.54 -16.84 4.99
N SER A 507 15.42 -16.99 4.29
CA SER A 507 15.28 -16.67 2.86
C SER A 507 13.93 -16.03 2.59
N THR A 508 13.71 -15.52 1.39
CA THR A 508 12.46 -14.85 1.00
C THR A 508 11.77 -15.59 -0.15
N ASN A 509 10.45 -15.48 -0.23
CA ASN A 509 9.66 -16.05 -1.32
C ASN A 509 8.54 -15.08 -1.75
N ARG A 510 8.32 -14.95 -3.06
CA ARG A 510 7.31 -14.09 -3.71
C ARG A 510 6.17 -14.84 -4.41
N GLN A 511 6.26 -16.16 -4.56
CA GLN A 511 5.38 -16.91 -5.47
C GLN A 511 3.89 -16.75 -5.09
N GLY A 512 3.08 -16.22 -6.03
CA GLY A 512 1.62 -16.23 -5.98
C GLY A 512 0.97 -15.22 -5.02
N GLN A 513 1.69 -14.17 -4.62
CA GLN A 513 1.19 -13.18 -3.64
C GLN A 513 1.41 -11.71 -4.07
N GLY A 514 1.54 -11.45 -5.38
CA GLY A 514 1.72 -10.10 -5.91
C GLY A 514 2.99 -9.42 -5.36
N GLU A 515 2.80 -8.35 -4.58
CA GLU A 515 3.89 -7.60 -3.95
C GLU A 515 4.27 -8.08 -2.55
N GLN A 516 3.53 -9.05 -1.99
CA GLN A 516 3.85 -9.60 -0.69
C GLN A 516 5.11 -10.47 -0.78
N VAL A 517 5.99 -10.29 0.20
CA VAL A 517 7.15 -11.15 0.40
C VAL A 517 6.93 -11.98 1.65
N LEU A 518 7.18 -13.29 1.57
CA LEU A 518 7.23 -14.17 2.73
C LEU A 518 8.66 -14.35 3.19
N LEU A 519 8.90 -14.20 4.50
CA LEU A 519 10.09 -14.69 5.16
C LEU A 519 9.94 -16.20 5.39
N VAL A 520 10.82 -16.97 4.76
CA VAL A 520 10.93 -18.42 4.93
C VAL A 520 11.99 -18.69 5.98
N ILE A 521 11.61 -19.42 7.02
CA ILE A 521 12.47 -19.72 8.17
C ILE A 521 12.73 -21.21 8.17
N GLY A 522 13.99 -21.57 7.98
CA GLY A 522 14.46 -22.94 7.93
C GLY A 522 15.48 -23.29 9.02
N THR A 523 15.74 -24.58 9.18
CA THR A 523 16.82 -25.12 9.99
C THR A 523 17.27 -26.44 9.37
N ASP A 524 18.59 -26.60 9.17
CA ASP A 524 19.20 -27.80 8.58
C ASP A 524 18.58 -28.18 7.22
N GLY A 525 18.35 -27.17 6.36
CA GLY A 525 17.72 -27.34 5.04
C GLY A 525 16.22 -27.66 5.04
N THR A 526 15.57 -27.73 6.20
CA THR A 526 14.12 -27.94 6.31
C THR A 526 13.38 -26.63 6.57
N THR A 527 12.31 -26.36 5.81
CA THR A 527 11.46 -25.19 6.07
C THR A 527 10.59 -25.47 7.30
N MET A 528 10.73 -24.63 8.33
CA MET A 528 9.96 -24.75 9.57
C MET A 528 8.70 -23.89 9.55
N SER A 529 8.82 -22.66 9.06
CA SER A 529 7.74 -21.68 9.11
C SER A 529 7.85 -20.66 7.99
N ARG A 530 6.72 -19.99 7.73
CA ARG A 530 6.61 -18.86 6.82
C ARG A 530 5.81 -17.76 7.48
N VAL A 531 6.27 -16.53 7.36
CA VAL A 531 5.57 -15.35 7.87
C VAL A 531 5.64 -14.24 6.83
N SER A 532 4.58 -13.44 6.70
CA SER A 532 4.62 -12.22 5.89
C SER A 532 5.83 -11.36 6.32
N LEU A 533 6.54 -10.77 5.36
CA LEU A 533 7.59 -9.79 5.61
C LEU A 533 7.07 -8.45 5.08
N ASP A 534 6.27 -7.80 5.93
CA ASP A 534 5.59 -6.54 5.67
C ASP A 534 6.19 -5.41 6.51
N PHE A 535 5.71 -4.19 6.29
CA PHE A 535 6.21 -2.99 6.95
C PHE A 535 6.27 -3.12 8.49
N PRO A 536 5.23 -3.61 9.21
CA PRO A 536 5.31 -3.80 10.66
C PRO A 536 6.45 -4.71 11.10
N LEU A 537 6.66 -5.84 10.40
CA LEU A 537 7.71 -6.79 10.77
C LEU A 537 9.11 -6.24 10.48
N ILE A 538 9.29 -5.49 9.38
CA ILE A 538 10.55 -4.81 9.05
C ILE A 538 10.85 -3.76 10.12
N ARG A 539 9.89 -2.92 10.50
CA ARG A 539 10.08 -1.88 11.51
C ARG A 539 10.43 -2.45 12.88
N GLU A 540 9.75 -3.53 13.27
CA GLU A 540 10.07 -4.26 14.51
C GLU A 540 11.47 -4.89 14.45
N ALA A 541 11.88 -5.44 13.30
CA ALA A 541 13.20 -5.99 13.12
C ALA A 541 14.27 -4.90 13.25
N LEU A 542 14.10 -3.76 12.57
CA LEU A 542 15.07 -2.65 12.62
C LEU A 542 15.18 -1.98 13.98
N ALA A 543 14.20 -2.15 14.87
CA ALA A 543 14.30 -1.74 16.26
C ALA A 543 15.30 -2.59 17.06
N CYS A 544 15.65 -3.79 16.60
CA CYS A 544 16.67 -4.63 17.23
C CYS A 544 18.09 -4.09 16.98
N VAL A 545 18.85 -3.92 18.05
CA VAL A 545 20.24 -3.41 18.03
C VAL A 545 21.13 -4.29 18.87
N ASP A 546 22.30 -4.69 18.36
CA ASP A 546 23.31 -5.48 19.09
C ASP A 546 22.72 -6.68 19.86
N ASP A 547 21.91 -7.50 19.17
CA ASP A 547 21.18 -8.66 19.74
C ASP A 547 20.15 -8.34 20.85
N HIS A 548 19.87 -7.06 21.11
CA HIS A 548 18.76 -6.64 21.97
C HIS A 548 17.47 -6.55 21.17
N ILE A 549 16.38 -7.00 21.77
CA ILE A 549 15.04 -6.81 21.21
C ILE A 549 14.67 -5.33 21.35
N GLY A 550 14.35 -4.68 20.23
CA GLY A 550 13.60 -3.43 20.25
C GLY A 550 12.11 -3.73 20.17
N VAL A 551 11.29 -2.82 20.70
CA VAL A 551 9.82 -2.91 20.62
C VAL A 551 9.30 -1.61 20.03
N THR A 552 8.41 -1.72 19.04
CA THR A 552 7.73 -0.57 18.43
C THR A 552 6.26 -0.53 18.85
N ASP A 553 5.55 0.54 18.47
CA ASP A 553 4.10 0.67 18.59
C ASP A 553 3.31 -0.35 17.74
N LEU A 554 4.00 -1.15 16.90
CA LEU A 554 3.39 -2.19 16.05
C LEU A 554 3.51 -3.61 16.64
N ILE A 555 4.01 -3.74 17.88
CA ILE A 555 4.20 -5.04 18.54
C ILE A 555 2.92 -5.87 18.63
N ASP A 556 1.76 -5.24 18.83
CA ASP A 556 0.48 -5.93 18.93
C ASP A 556 0.11 -6.67 17.63
N VAL A 557 0.61 -6.19 16.49
CA VAL A 557 0.40 -6.81 15.17
C VAL A 557 1.44 -7.90 14.89
N THR A 558 2.70 -7.69 15.31
CA THR A 558 3.82 -8.59 14.98
C THR A 558 3.99 -9.72 16.00
N ALA A 559 3.75 -9.50 17.28
CA ALA A 559 3.95 -10.48 18.35
C ALA A 559 3.19 -11.80 18.13
N PRO A 560 1.89 -11.81 17.75
CA PRO A 560 1.18 -13.07 17.49
C PRO A 560 1.73 -13.86 16.29
N ARG A 561 2.36 -13.18 15.33
CA ARG A 561 3.01 -13.81 14.17
C ARG A 561 4.36 -14.41 14.57
N LEU A 562 5.15 -13.68 15.35
CA LEU A 562 6.43 -14.14 15.90
C LEU A 562 6.24 -15.30 16.87
N GLU A 563 5.21 -15.26 17.71
CA GLU A 563 4.85 -16.36 18.60
C GLU A 563 4.55 -17.64 17.80
N ARG A 564 3.75 -17.56 16.73
CA ARG A 564 3.48 -18.72 15.85
C ARG A 564 4.74 -19.31 15.23
N VAL A 565 5.67 -18.45 14.80
CA VAL A 565 6.98 -18.86 14.28
C VAL A 565 7.81 -19.58 15.34
N ARG A 566 7.78 -19.11 16.59
CA ARG A 566 8.52 -19.74 17.70
C ARG A 566 7.84 -21.04 18.14
N ALA A 567 6.51 -21.05 18.22
CA ALA A 567 5.70 -22.22 18.56
C ALA A 567 5.89 -23.37 17.55
N SER A 568 6.04 -23.06 16.26
CA SER A 568 6.32 -24.10 15.25
C SER A 568 7.63 -24.83 15.49
N ARG A 569 8.59 -24.23 16.23
CA ARG A 569 9.83 -24.90 16.63
C ARG A 569 9.65 -25.90 17.76
N LEU A 570 8.55 -25.80 18.50
CA LEU A 570 8.22 -26.71 19.61
C LEU A 570 7.36 -27.90 19.17
N LEU A 571 7.08 -28.05 17.87
CA LEU A 571 6.40 -29.25 17.37
C LEU A 571 7.26 -30.50 17.62
N SER A 572 6.62 -31.61 17.95
CA SER A 572 7.27 -32.87 18.30
C SER A 572 8.27 -33.37 17.25
N SER A 573 7.97 -33.14 15.96
CA SER A 573 8.85 -33.45 14.82
C SER A 573 10.20 -32.72 14.88
N HIS A 574 10.26 -31.56 15.53
CA HIS A 574 11.47 -30.73 15.65
C HIS A 574 12.17 -30.86 17.01
N LEU A 575 11.53 -31.51 17.99
CA LEU A 575 12.10 -31.73 19.33
C LEU A 575 13.00 -32.96 19.42
N HIS A 576 13.00 -33.82 18.41
CA HIS A 576 13.86 -35.00 18.40
C HIS A 576 15.34 -34.58 18.23
N GLY A 577 16.17 -34.86 19.25
CA GLY A 577 17.57 -34.43 19.26
C GLY A 577 17.78 -32.94 19.63
N ALA A 578 16.75 -32.27 20.13
CA ALA A 578 16.86 -30.90 20.63
C ALA A 578 17.69 -30.83 21.93
N GLU A 579 18.35 -29.70 22.15
CA GLU A 579 19.10 -29.44 23.38
C GLU A 579 18.16 -28.83 24.42
N PHE A 580 17.85 -29.63 25.45
CA PHE A 580 17.04 -29.18 26.58
C PHE A 580 17.93 -28.56 27.66
N CYS A 581 17.44 -27.50 28.29
CA CYS A 581 18.09 -26.87 29.42
C CYS A 581 17.09 -26.36 30.45
N LEU A 582 17.52 -26.24 31.69
CA LEU A 582 16.82 -25.52 32.74
C LEU A 582 17.38 -24.09 32.82
N ALA A 583 16.51 -23.11 32.62
CA ALA A 583 16.76 -21.71 32.84
C ALA A 583 16.48 -21.37 34.31
N ASP A 584 17.49 -21.07 35.13
CA ASP A 584 17.31 -20.75 36.56
C ASP A 584 18.17 -19.54 36.96
N GLY A 585 17.51 -18.49 37.46
CA GLY A 585 18.16 -17.19 37.70
C GLY A 585 18.85 -16.67 36.44
N ASP A 586 20.16 -16.50 36.52
CA ASP A 586 21.03 -16.07 35.41
C ASP A 586 21.76 -17.25 34.73
N SER A 587 21.50 -18.48 35.19
CA SER A 587 22.22 -19.68 34.77
C SER A 587 21.41 -20.57 33.83
N GLU A 588 22.14 -21.28 32.98
CA GLU A 588 21.62 -22.34 32.11
C GLU A 588 22.20 -23.70 32.55
N VAL A 589 21.35 -24.63 32.93
CA VAL A 589 21.76 -26.01 33.27
C VAL A 589 21.34 -26.95 32.15
N GLN A 590 22.30 -27.50 31.41
CA GLN A 590 22.03 -28.44 30.33
C GLN A 590 21.46 -29.75 30.86
N ILE A 591 20.40 -30.25 30.22
CA ILE A 591 19.77 -31.53 30.58
C ILE A 591 20.17 -32.57 29.53
N THR A 592 20.92 -33.59 29.94
CA THR A 592 21.31 -34.69 29.06
C THR A 592 20.22 -35.76 29.04
N GLN A 593 19.56 -35.95 27.89
CA GLN A 593 18.65 -37.09 27.72
C GLN A 593 19.46 -38.39 27.69
N ARG A 594 19.25 -39.26 28.69
CA ARG A 594 19.72 -40.65 28.62
C ARG A 594 18.66 -41.49 27.93
N TYR A 595 18.90 -41.88 26.67
CA TYR A 595 18.07 -42.88 26.01
C TYR A 595 18.21 -44.21 26.77
N ARG A 596 17.13 -44.64 27.40
CA ARG A 596 17.03 -46.01 27.90
C ARG A 596 16.84 -46.89 26.66
N LYS A 597 17.86 -47.66 26.27
CA LYS A 597 17.67 -48.74 25.29
C LYS A 597 16.63 -49.67 25.88
N GLU A 598 15.42 -49.67 25.33
CA GLU A 598 14.46 -50.73 25.57
C GLU A 598 15.05 -51.99 24.93
N SER A 599 15.38 -52.94 25.80
CA SER A 599 15.94 -54.27 25.50
C SER A 599 14.86 -55.24 25.08
#